data_AF-A0A164K2A7-F1
#
_entry.id   AF-A0A164K2A7-F1
#
_cell.length_a   1.000
_cell.length_b   1.000
_cell.length_c   1.000
_cell.angle_alpha   90.00
_cell.angle_beta   90.00
_cell.angle_gamma   90.00
#
_symmetry.space_group_name_H-M   'P 1'
#
loop_
_entity.id
_entity.type
_entity.pdbx_description
1 polymer ?
#
loop_
_entity_poly.entity_id
_entity_poly.type
_entity_poly.pdbx_seq_one_letter_code
_entity_poly.pdbx_strand_id
1 'polypeptide(L)'
;MLAERYAAEIAYLRTNYAAEPTVTTTGGGCTALQARLGRLRMLATNGDHCLIGPDQDEEYEGVPVEWLVALYGRDDATGDDRVAQGEAADFEAAVAAAVASYECGDFVPE
;
A
#
# COMPACT_ATOMS: atom_id res chain seq x y z
N MET A 1 20.86 1.71 2.98
CA MET A 1 19.82 2.28 3.87
C MET A 1 18.43 1.96 3.30
N LEU A 2 17.38 1.79 4.10
CA LEU A 2 16.05 1.39 3.60
C LEU A 2 15.47 2.35 2.53
N ALA A 3 15.77 3.64 2.61
CA ALA A 3 15.39 4.62 1.58
C ALA A 3 16.08 4.39 0.23
N GLU A 4 17.28 3.80 0.21
CA GLU A 4 17.98 3.44 -1.03
C GLU A 4 17.36 2.19 -1.68
N ARG A 5 16.78 1.27 -0.87
CA ARG A 5 16.06 0.09 -1.38
C ARG A 5 14.83 0.49 -2.18
N TYR A 6 14.14 1.55 -1.77
CA TYR A 6 12.88 2.01 -2.37
C TYR A 6 13.03 3.27 -3.23
N ALA A 7 14.24 3.55 -3.73
CA ALA A 7 14.52 4.82 -4.41
C ALA A 7 13.68 5.00 -5.69
N ALA A 8 13.42 3.92 -6.44
CA ALA A 8 12.64 3.96 -7.67
C ALA A 8 11.16 4.26 -7.38
N GLU A 9 10.59 3.60 -6.38
CA GLU A 9 9.19 3.75 -5.97
C GLU A 9 8.95 5.16 -5.38
N ILE A 10 9.89 5.65 -4.58
CA ILE A 10 9.85 7.04 -4.08
C ILE A 10 9.86 8.04 -5.23
N ALA A 11 10.69 7.83 -6.26
CA ALA A 11 10.74 8.70 -7.43
C ALA A 11 9.44 8.65 -8.24
N TYR A 12 8.86 7.47 -8.43
CA TYR A 12 7.56 7.29 -9.08
C TYR A 12 6.45 8.08 -8.36
N LEU A 13 6.35 7.94 -7.04
CA LEU A 13 5.32 8.62 -6.25
C LEU A 13 5.47 10.14 -6.28
N ARG A 14 6.70 10.64 -6.18
CA ARG A 14 6.99 12.08 -6.28
C ARG A 14 6.61 12.65 -7.65
N THR A 15 6.83 11.88 -8.71
CA THR A 15 6.55 12.29 -10.09
C THR A 15 5.05 12.32 -10.39
N ASN A 16 4.32 11.28 -9.98
CA ASN A 16 2.92 11.09 -10.39
C ASN A 16 1.90 11.68 -9.40
N TYR A 17 2.27 11.80 -8.12
CA TYR A 17 1.31 12.15 -7.05
C TYR A 17 1.79 13.29 -6.14
N ALA A 18 2.94 13.91 -6.43
CA ALA A 18 3.51 15.06 -5.71
C ALA A 18 3.69 14.89 -4.18
N ALA A 19 3.69 13.65 -3.68
CA ALA A 19 3.77 13.34 -2.25
C ALA A 19 5.21 13.32 -1.74
N GLU A 20 5.42 13.50 -0.43
CA GLU A 20 6.67 13.20 0.27
C GLU A 20 6.60 11.77 0.84
N PRO A 21 7.12 10.74 0.13
CA PRO A 21 7.02 9.37 0.58
C PRO A 21 8.11 9.10 1.62
N THR A 22 7.77 8.34 2.65
CA THR A 22 8.71 7.94 3.70
C THR A 22 8.70 6.43 3.88
N VAL A 23 9.85 5.85 4.21
CA VAL A 23 9.92 4.44 4.60
C VAL A 23 9.68 4.37 6.10
N THR A 24 8.74 3.54 6.52
CA THR A 24 8.39 3.33 7.93
C THR A 24 8.51 1.85 8.29
N THR A 25 8.79 1.56 9.56
CA THR A 25 8.67 0.21 10.12
C THR A 25 7.22 -0.03 10.53
N THR A 26 6.65 -1.19 10.18
CA THR A 26 5.28 -1.57 10.56
C THR A 26 5.23 -2.52 11.77
N GLY A 27 6.38 -2.99 12.26
CA GLY A 27 6.51 -3.97 13.36
C GLY A 27 7.09 -5.30 12.87
N GLY A 28 7.50 -6.20 13.76
CA GLY A 28 7.95 -7.56 13.36
C GLY A 28 9.20 -7.67 12.48
N GLY A 29 9.91 -6.55 12.20
CA GLY A 29 10.98 -6.50 11.19
C GLY A 29 10.50 -6.02 9.81
N CYS A 30 9.19 -5.83 9.65
CA CYS A 30 8.56 -5.36 8.43
C CYS A 30 8.78 -3.87 8.16
N THR A 31 8.81 -3.50 6.88
CA THR A 31 8.95 -2.12 6.40
C THR A 31 7.96 -1.80 5.27
N ALA A 32 7.35 -0.63 5.32
CA ALA A 32 6.43 -0.15 4.29
C ALA A 32 6.84 1.24 3.78
N LEU A 33 6.50 1.53 2.53
CA LEU A 33 6.45 2.87 1.98
C LEU A 33 5.13 3.53 2.36
N GLN A 34 5.21 4.67 3.04
CA GLN A 34 4.07 5.51 3.36
C GLN A 34 4.05 6.74 2.47
N ALA A 35 2.88 7.06 1.91
CA ALA A 35 2.67 8.29 1.14
C ALA A 35 1.26 8.86 1.32
N ARG A 36 1.04 10.06 0.79
CA ARG A 36 -0.30 10.69 0.68
C ARG A 36 -0.67 10.82 -0.79
N LEU A 37 -1.80 10.25 -1.19
CA LEU A 37 -2.34 10.40 -2.54
C LEU A 37 -3.60 11.27 -2.46
N GLY A 38 -3.43 12.59 -2.58
CA GLY A 38 -4.49 13.55 -2.27
C GLY A 38 -4.93 13.43 -0.80
N ARG A 39 -6.18 13.05 -0.56
CA ARG A 39 -6.71 12.82 0.81
C ARG A 39 -6.35 11.45 1.39
N LEU A 40 -5.97 10.50 0.54
CA LEU A 40 -5.75 9.11 0.93
C LEU A 40 -4.38 8.96 1.57
N ARG A 41 -4.28 8.10 2.59
CA ARG A 41 -3.01 7.60 3.10
C ARG A 41 -2.71 6.28 2.40
N MET A 42 -1.51 6.14 1.85
CA MET A 42 -1.04 4.91 1.23
C MET A 42 -0.03 4.24 2.14
N LEU A 43 -0.12 2.92 2.27
CA LEU A 43 0.95 2.03 2.72
C LEU A 43 1.22 1.01 1.63
N ALA A 44 2.49 0.80 1.30
CA ALA A 44 2.88 -0.16 0.29
C ALA A 44 4.05 -1.01 0.77
N THR A 45 4.04 -2.28 0.45
CA THR A 45 5.07 -3.21 0.86
C THR A 45 5.34 -4.27 -0.20
N ASN A 46 6.55 -4.84 -0.20
CA ASN A 46 7.01 -5.79 -1.18
C ASN A 46 7.38 -7.09 -0.46
N GLY A 47 6.51 -8.09 -0.57
CA GLY A 47 6.65 -9.40 0.12
C GLY A 47 6.68 -9.31 1.64
N ASP A 48 5.97 -8.35 2.23
CA ASP A 48 5.90 -8.16 3.68
C ASP A 48 4.44 -8.22 4.13
N HIS A 49 4.11 -9.17 5.00
CA HIS A 49 2.71 -9.55 5.29
C HIS A 49 2.02 -8.58 6.27
N CYS A 50 2.78 -7.62 6.83
CA CYS A 50 2.33 -6.69 7.86
C CYS A 50 1.21 -5.69 7.45
N LEU A 51 0.73 -5.70 6.20
CA LEU A 51 -0.46 -4.93 5.76
C LEU A 51 -1.73 -5.78 5.70
N ILE A 52 -1.59 -7.09 5.91
CA ILE A 52 -2.66 -8.07 5.90
C ILE A 52 -3.02 -8.34 7.36
N GLY A 53 -4.31 -8.50 7.67
CA GLY A 53 -4.76 -8.74 9.05
C GLY A 53 -4.03 -9.92 9.72
N PRO A 54 -4.04 -10.01 11.07
CA PRO A 54 -3.25 -10.98 11.84
C PRO A 54 -3.54 -12.46 11.52
N ASP A 55 -4.59 -12.76 10.74
CA ASP A 55 -4.98 -14.11 10.36
C ASP A 55 -4.40 -14.59 9.02
N GLN A 56 -3.56 -13.80 8.33
CA GLN A 56 -3.01 -14.15 7.00
C GLN A 56 -1.47 -14.28 6.95
N ASP A 57 -0.80 -14.28 8.11
CA ASP A 57 0.67 -14.40 8.20
C ASP A 57 1.20 -15.79 7.79
N GLU A 58 0.38 -16.85 7.82
CA GLU A 58 0.83 -18.23 7.58
C GLU A 58 0.81 -18.66 6.09
N GLU A 59 0.22 -17.89 5.17
CA GLU A 59 -0.06 -18.36 3.79
C GLU A 59 0.98 -17.92 2.74
N TYR A 60 1.96 -17.08 3.11
CA TYR A 60 2.89 -16.44 2.15
C TYR A 60 4.31 -17.04 2.10
N GLU A 61 4.59 -18.19 2.73
CA GLU A 61 5.87 -18.89 2.48
C GLU A 61 5.89 -19.51 1.06
N GLY A 62 6.55 -18.82 0.12
CA GLY A 62 6.88 -19.36 -1.20
C GLY A 62 6.16 -18.74 -2.40
N VAL A 63 5.35 -17.70 -2.17
CA VAL A 63 4.71 -16.92 -3.24
C VAL A 63 5.71 -15.85 -3.72
N PRO A 64 5.85 -15.60 -5.04
CA PRO A 64 6.72 -14.54 -5.54
C PRO A 64 6.43 -13.21 -4.83
N VAL A 65 7.49 -12.43 -4.64
CA VAL A 65 7.47 -11.18 -3.90
C VAL A 65 6.59 -10.16 -4.65
N GLU A 66 5.31 -10.11 -4.30
CA GLU A 66 4.35 -9.18 -4.87
C GLU A 66 4.29 -7.90 -4.01
N TRP A 67 3.99 -6.80 -4.68
CA TRP A 67 3.67 -5.54 -4.05
C TRP A 67 2.23 -5.54 -3.59
N LEU A 68 2.03 -5.28 -2.31
CA LEU A 68 0.73 -5.01 -1.72
C LEU A 68 0.64 -3.51 -1.39
N VAL A 69 -0.38 -2.85 -1.93
CA VAL A 69 -0.66 -1.43 -1.70
C VAL A 69 -2.04 -1.30 -1.06
N ALA A 70 -2.10 -0.62 0.08
CA ALA A 70 -3.32 -0.26 0.78
C ALA A 70 -3.54 1.26 0.77
N LEU A 71 -4.73 1.68 0.34
CA LEU A 71 -5.20 3.06 0.38
C LEU A 71 -6.27 3.22 1.45
N TYR A 72 -5.91 3.95 2.50
CA TYR A 72 -6.80 4.31 3.59
C TYR A 72 -7.46 5.64 3.25
N GLY A 73 -8.78 5.62 3.21
CA GLY A 73 -9.62 6.78 3.00
C GLY A 73 -10.86 6.73 3.88
N ARG A 74 -11.62 7.81 3.86
CA ARG A 74 -12.98 7.82 4.41
C ARG A 74 -13.96 7.86 3.25
N ASP A 75 -15.02 7.07 3.32
CA ASP A 75 -16.17 7.28 2.43
C ASP A 75 -16.91 8.54 2.89
N ASP A 76 -17.05 9.52 2.01
CA ASP A 76 -17.80 10.74 2.32
C ASP A 76 -19.32 10.48 2.46
N ALA A 77 -19.82 9.43 1.81
CA ALA A 77 -21.24 9.08 1.82
C ALA A 77 -21.67 8.43 3.14
N THR A 78 -20.82 7.58 3.72
CA THR A 78 -21.14 6.87 4.97
C THR A 78 -20.38 7.40 6.18
N GLY A 79 -19.26 8.09 5.97
CA GLY A 79 -18.37 8.58 7.03
C GLY A 79 -17.44 7.49 7.59
N ASP A 80 -17.52 6.27 7.08
CA ASP A 80 -16.73 5.13 7.54
C ASP A 80 -15.32 5.16 6.95
N ASP A 81 -14.36 4.73 7.75
CA ASP A 81 -13.01 4.52 7.29
C ASP A 81 -12.97 3.23 6.44
N ARG A 82 -12.25 3.28 5.32
CA ARG A 82 -12.22 2.24 4.29
C ARG A 82 -10.81 2.02 3.79
N VAL A 83 -10.54 0.76 3.45
CA VAL A 83 -9.29 0.37 2.82
C VAL A 83 -9.59 -0.19 1.43
N ALA A 84 -8.93 0.36 0.43
CA ALA A 84 -8.83 -0.21 -0.91
C ALA A 84 -7.45 -0.83 -1.09
N GLN A 85 -7.38 -2.00 -1.70
CA GLN A 85 -6.13 -2.76 -1.83
C GLN A 85 -5.84 -3.10 -3.28
N GLY A 86 -4.56 -3.16 -3.61
CA GLY A 86 -4.06 -3.61 -4.90
C GLY A 86 -2.82 -4.47 -4.71
N GLU A 87 -2.79 -5.60 -5.40
CA GLU A 87 -1.67 -6.53 -5.38
C GLU A 87 -1.18 -6.76 -6.81
N ALA A 88 0.14 -6.69 -7.02
CA ALA A 88 0.77 -7.00 -8.29
C ALA A 88 2.26 -7.29 -8.13
N ALA A 89 2.86 -7.97 -9.11
CA ALA A 89 4.31 -8.20 -9.14
C ALA A 89 5.16 -6.91 -9.21
N ASP A 90 4.59 -5.80 -9.71
CA ASP A 90 5.25 -4.51 -9.83
C ASP A 90 4.53 -3.41 -9.05
N PHE A 91 5.31 -2.46 -8.54
CA PHE A 91 4.82 -1.40 -7.66
C PHE A 91 3.78 -0.51 -8.34
N GLU A 92 4.03 -0.15 -9.61
CA GLU A 92 3.17 0.77 -10.35
C GLU A 92 1.79 0.16 -10.61
N ALA A 93 1.75 -1.12 -11.01
CA ALA A 93 0.51 -1.86 -11.19
C ALA A 93 -0.23 -2.07 -9.87
N ALA A 94 0.47 -2.33 -8.76
CA ALA A 94 -0.17 -2.47 -7.45
C ALA A 94 -0.83 -1.14 -7.01
N VAL A 95 -0.16 0.00 -7.23
CA VAL A 95 -0.75 1.32 -6.99
C VAL A 95 -1.96 1.56 -7.90
N ALA A 96 -1.85 1.23 -9.19
CA ALA A 96 -2.96 1.39 -10.14
C ALA A 96 -4.17 0.52 -9.76
N ALA A 97 -3.95 -0.72 -9.34
CA ALA A 97 -4.98 -1.63 -8.87
C ALA A 97 -5.67 -1.10 -7.59
N ALA A 98 -4.89 -0.59 -6.63
CA ALA A 98 -5.45 -0.03 -5.39
C ALA A 98 -6.29 1.23 -5.67
N VAL A 99 -5.84 2.10 -6.58
CA VAL A 99 -6.60 3.29 -7.01
C VAL A 99 -7.90 2.86 -7.72
N ALA A 100 -7.83 1.87 -8.60
CA ALA A 100 -9.02 1.35 -9.29
C ALA A 100 -10.03 0.72 -8.30
N SER A 101 -9.56 -0.06 -7.32
CA SER A 101 -10.40 -0.60 -6.24
C SER A 101 -11.08 0.51 -5.44
N TYR A 102 -10.35 1.58 -5.09
CA TYR A 102 -10.91 2.74 -4.40
C TYR A 102 -12.00 3.45 -5.22
N GLU A 103 -11.78 3.63 -6.52
CA GLU A 103 -12.73 4.29 -7.43
C GLU A 103 -13.98 3.45 -7.72
N CYS A 104 -13.83 2.13 -7.82
CA CYS A 104 -14.93 1.18 -8.04
C CYS A 104 -15.77 0.93 -6.78
N GLY A 105 -15.25 1.31 -5.61
CA GLY A 105 -15.92 1.11 -4.33
C GLY A 105 -15.73 -0.29 -3.73
N ASP A 106 -14.71 -1.02 -4.17
CA ASP A 106 -14.37 -2.35 -3.69
C ASP A 106 -13.53 -2.22 -2.41
N PHE A 107 -14.20 -2.08 -1.27
CA PHE A 107 -13.56 -1.82 0.02
C PHE A 107 -13.56 -3.05 0.92
N VAL A 108 -12.47 -3.21 1.67
CA VAL A 108 -12.45 -4.06 2.86
C VAL A 108 -12.69 -3.19 4.11
N PRO A 109 -13.44 -3.69 5.13
CA PRO A 109 -13.52 -3.03 6.43
C PRO A 109 -12.11 -2.88 7.02
N GLU A 110 -11.84 -1.72 7.63
CA GLU A 110 -10.60 -1.50 8.41
C GLU A 110 -10.61 -2.32 9.72
#